data_AF-A0AAF0EEH3-F1
#
_entry.id   AF-A0AAF0EEH3-F1
#
_cell.length_a   1.000
_cell.length_b   1.000
_cell.length_c   1.000
_cell.angle_alpha   90.00
_cell.angle_beta   90.00
_cell.angle_gamma   90.00
#
_symmetry.space_group_name_H-M   'P 1'
#
loop_
_entity.id
_entity.type
_entity.pdbx_description
1 polymer ?
#
loop_
_entity_poly.entity_id
_entity_poly.type
_entity_poly.pdbx_seq_one_letter_code
_entity_poly.pdbx_strand_id
1 'polypeptide(L)'
;MSHAIDAAHAPRVRQQLAQHRKMLQHIESMLQRMPEIGAELAEHPSEQAQVDTLDTLTRALLDVRQHTQARESALQHVQSQIAEGRAGREVPQTYEQDVQARCDAYKARTTRQKYAKDAAYMEFRARIWEVTGDGAMPPLTDMIPAEPGDEADDEDLVVGGTVQQFRCPLTALLLDDPVISSACGHAYSRAAIHTYLQERRQETRHVPCPAAGCPERVAMHLLRGAPELARRVERYQRQLARREAQRREAQVAAVLE
;
A
#
# COMPACT_ATOMS: atom_id res chain seq x y z
N MET A 1 -0.39 22.43 48.02
CA MET A 1 -1.10 21.15 48.20
C MET A 1 -1.19 20.49 46.84
N SER A 2 -0.82 19.21 46.73
CA SER A 2 -0.55 18.51 45.46
C SER A 2 -1.71 18.62 44.46
N HIS A 3 -1.41 19.20 43.28
CA HIS A 3 -2.33 19.43 42.17
C HIS A 3 -2.13 18.40 41.04
N ALA A 4 -1.80 17.16 41.38
CA ALA A 4 -1.64 16.09 40.41
C ALA A 4 -3.01 15.60 39.91
N ILE A 5 -3.09 15.22 38.64
CA ILE A 5 -4.11 14.29 38.21
C ILE A 5 -3.79 12.96 38.85
N ASP A 6 -4.77 12.46 39.60
CA ASP A 6 -4.66 11.21 40.29
C ASP A 6 -4.38 10.07 39.29
N ALA A 7 -3.46 9.17 39.63
CA ALA A 7 -3.16 7.95 38.89
C ALA A 7 -4.44 7.13 38.56
N ALA A 8 -5.53 7.41 39.29
CA ALA A 8 -6.89 6.99 38.99
C ALA A 8 -7.38 7.25 37.54
N HIS A 9 -6.81 8.20 36.80
CA HIS A 9 -7.19 8.47 35.40
C HIS A 9 -6.42 7.61 34.37
N ALA A 10 -5.32 6.98 34.76
CA ALA A 10 -4.51 6.12 33.89
C ALA A 10 -5.31 5.00 33.20
N PRO A 11 -6.28 4.32 33.86
CA PRO A 11 -7.12 3.32 33.21
C PRO A 11 -7.96 3.89 32.06
N ARG A 12 -8.51 5.10 32.20
CA ARG A 12 -9.35 5.74 31.16
C ARG A 12 -8.50 6.13 29.94
N VAL A 13 -7.31 6.68 30.17
CA VAL A 13 -6.35 6.99 29.09
C VAL A 13 -5.94 5.72 28.34
N ARG A 14 -5.64 4.63 29.07
CA ARG A 14 -5.37 3.31 28.45
C ARG A 14 -6.52 2.79 27.61
N GLN A 15 -7.75 2.95 28.10
CA GLN A 15 -8.95 2.54 27.37
C GLN A 15 -9.12 3.34 26.07
N GLN A 16 -8.97 4.67 26.12
CA GLN A 16 -9.05 5.52 24.93
C GLN A 16 -7.94 5.21 23.91
N LEU A 17 -6.71 4.99 24.37
CA LEU A 17 -5.61 4.52 23.52
C LEU A 17 -5.96 3.22 22.80
N ALA A 18 -6.47 2.23 23.53
CA ALA A 18 -6.88 0.96 22.95
C ALA A 18 -8.01 1.14 21.91
N GLN A 19 -8.94 2.06 22.14
CA GLN A 19 -10.01 2.38 21.20
C GLN A 19 -9.47 3.02 19.90
N HIS A 20 -8.58 4.02 20.01
CA HIS A 20 -7.97 4.65 18.84
C HIS A 20 -7.11 3.66 18.03
N ARG A 21 -6.36 2.77 18.69
CA ARG A 21 -5.62 1.70 18.01
C ARG A 21 -6.53 0.77 17.23
N LYS A 22 -7.67 0.36 17.80
CA LYS A 22 -8.66 -0.44 17.08
C LYS A 22 -9.24 0.31 15.87
N MET A 23 -9.48 1.61 16.02
CA MET A 23 -9.95 2.44 14.91
C MET A 23 -8.90 2.53 13.80
N LEU A 24 -7.62 2.70 14.12
CA LEU A 24 -6.52 2.67 13.15
C LEU A 24 -6.45 1.33 12.42
N GLN A 25 -6.56 0.21 13.14
CA GLN A 25 -6.60 -1.12 12.52
C GLN A 25 -7.76 -1.25 11.52
N HIS A 26 -8.93 -0.69 11.85
CA HIS A 26 -10.07 -0.72 10.94
C HIS A 26 -9.85 0.16 9.70
N ILE A 27 -9.27 1.35 9.87
CA ILE A 27 -8.94 2.25 8.76
C ILE A 27 -7.90 1.60 7.83
N GLU A 28 -6.86 0.99 8.38
CA GLU A 28 -5.86 0.24 7.61
C GLU A 28 -6.49 -0.92 6.86
N SER A 29 -7.40 -1.67 7.49
CA SER A 29 -8.14 -2.75 6.81
C SER A 29 -9.00 -2.25 5.65
N MET A 30 -9.56 -1.04 5.75
CA MET A 30 -10.31 -0.42 4.65
C MET A 30 -9.36 0.03 3.53
N LEU A 31 -8.27 0.71 3.87
CA LEU A 31 -7.26 1.18 2.92
C LEU A 31 -6.65 0.00 2.14
N GLN A 32 -6.40 -1.14 2.78
CA GLN A 32 -5.89 -2.35 2.13
C GLN A 32 -6.82 -2.91 1.04
N ARG A 33 -8.13 -2.61 1.08
CA ARG A 33 -9.11 -3.10 0.10
C ARG A 33 -9.32 -2.14 -1.07
N MET A 34 -9.00 -0.85 -0.90
CA MET A 34 -9.21 0.18 -1.92
C MET A 34 -8.48 -0.12 -3.25
N PRO A 35 -7.22 -0.59 -3.27
CA PRO A 35 -6.50 -0.81 -4.53
C PRO A 35 -7.19 -1.81 -5.45
N GLU A 36 -7.68 -2.94 -4.92
CA GLU A 36 -8.32 -3.97 -5.74
C GLU A 36 -9.67 -3.50 -6.29
N ILE A 37 -10.48 -2.84 -5.45
CA ILE A 37 -11.76 -2.25 -5.88
C ILE A 37 -11.50 -1.21 -6.98
N GLY A 38 -10.47 -0.37 -6.81
CA GLY A 38 -10.08 0.63 -7.80
C GLY A 38 -9.70 0.02 -9.14
N ALA A 39 -8.89 -1.04 -9.14
CA ALA A 39 -8.53 -1.75 -10.37
C ALA A 39 -9.71 -2.44 -11.05
N GLU A 40 -10.63 -3.05 -10.29
CA GLU A 40 -11.86 -3.64 -10.82
C GLU A 40 -12.71 -2.61 -11.56
N LEU A 41 -12.98 -1.47 -10.92
CA LEU A 41 -13.72 -0.39 -11.57
C LEU A 41 -12.98 0.16 -12.80
N ALA A 42 -11.66 0.29 -12.70
CA ALA A 42 -10.83 0.82 -13.78
C ALA A 42 -10.75 -0.10 -15.02
N GLU A 43 -11.16 -1.37 -14.95
CA GLU A 43 -11.28 -2.24 -16.13
C GLU A 43 -12.37 -1.77 -17.11
N HIS A 44 -13.29 -0.95 -16.62
CA HIS A 44 -14.44 -0.44 -17.35
C HIS A 44 -14.34 1.07 -17.48
N PRO A 45 -13.99 1.60 -18.68
CA PRO A 45 -13.90 3.05 -18.89
C PRO A 45 -15.19 3.82 -18.54
N SER A 46 -16.35 3.16 -18.58
CA SER A 46 -17.64 3.72 -18.16
C SER A 46 -17.75 3.97 -16.66
N GLU A 47 -16.89 3.38 -15.84
CA GLU A 47 -16.90 3.50 -14.37
C GLU A 47 -15.88 4.52 -13.83
N GLN A 48 -15.34 5.38 -14.69
CA GLN A 48 -14.35 6.40 -14.29
C GLN A 48 -14.85 7.27 -13.13
N ALA A 49 -16.13 7.63 -13.11
CA ALA A 49 -16.71 8.42 -12.02
C ALA A 49 -16.66 7.70 -10.66
N GLN A 50 -16.80 6.37 -10.66
CA GLN A 50 -16.68 5.54 -9.47
C GLN A 50 -15.22 5.42 -9.03
N VAL A 51 -14.27 5.36 -9.97
CA VAL A 51 -12.83 5.41 -9.68
C VAL A 51 -12.46 6.74 -9.00
N ASP A 52 -12.96 7.87 -9.52
CA ASP A 52 -12.72 9.20 -8.95
C ASP A 52 -13.35 9.35 -7.55
N THR A 53 -14.54 8.77 -7.36
CA THR A 53 -15.20 8.70 -6.05
C THR A 53 -14.37 7.89 -5.07
N LEU A 54 -13.82 6.75 -5.50
CA LEU A 54 -12.97 5.90 -4.67
C LEU A 54 -11.64 6.57 -4.31
N ASP A 55 -11.04 7.34 -5.23
CA ASP A 55 -9.86 8.18 -4.94
C ASP A 55 -10.17 9.19 -3.82
N THR A 56 -11.30 9.88 -3.94
CA THR A 56 -11.78 10.83 -2.92
C THR A 56 -11.98 10.15 -1.56
N LEU A 57 -12.61 8.97 -1.54
CA LEU A 57 -12.82 8.19 -0.32
C LEU A 57 -11.50 7.70 0.28
N THR A 58 -10.55 7.29 -0.56
CA THR A 58 -9.22 6.86 -0.10
C THR A 58 -8.50 8.02 0.57
N ARG A 59 -8.48 9.21 -0.03
CA ARG A 59 -7.91 10.42 0.61
C ARG A 59 -8.59 10.74 1.93
N ALA A 60 -9.93 10.70 1.97
CA ALA A 60 -10.67 10.93 3.21
C ALA A 60 -10.33 9.92 4.32
N LEU A 61 -10.09 8.65 3.97
CA LEU A 61 -9.61 7.65 4.95
C LEU A 61 -8.20 7.94 5.46
N LEU A 62 -7.30 8.44 4.60
CA LEU A 62 -5.96 8.87 5.01
C LEU A 62 -6.02 10.07 5.96
N ASP A 63 -6.91 11.03 5.69
CA ASP A 63 -7.17 12.16 6.59
C ASP A 63 -7.68 11.68 7.96
N VAL A 64 -8.64 10.75 7.96
CA VAL A 64 -9.18 10.16 9.21
C VAL A 64 -8.11 9.36 9.95
N ARG A 65 -7.24 8.63 9.23
CA ARG A 65 -6.10 7.93 9.82
C ARG A 65 -5.18 8.91 10.54
N GLN A 66 -4.79 9.99 9.87
CA GLN A 66 -3.91 11.00 10.46
C GLN A 66 -4.53 11.65 11.69
N HIS A 67 -5.82 11.99 11.63
CA HIS A 67 -6.56 12.55 12.76
C HIS A 67 -6.63 11.58 13.95
N THR A 68 -6.70 10.28 13.67
CA THR A 68 -6.71 9.23 14.70
C THR A 68 -5.31 9.03 15.31
N GLN A 69 -4.26 9.05 14.49
CA GLN A 69 -2.86 8.99 14.94
C GLN A 69 -2.49 10.19 15.80
N ALA A 70 -2.99 11.39 15.47
CA ALA A 70 -2.79 12.59 16.27
C ALA A 70 -3.36 12.42 17.69
N ARG A 71 -4.58 11.88 17.82
CA ARG A 71 -5.19 11.56 19.12
C ARG A 71 -4.43 10.47 19.88
N GLU A 72 -4.04 9.41 19.19
CA GLU A 72 -3.24 8.34 19.83
C GLU A 72 -1.93 8.91 20.38
N SER A 73 -1.21 9.70 19.57
CA SER A 73 0.06 10.31 19.98
C SER A 73 -0.10 11.24 21.18
N ALA A 74 -1.14 12.08 21.19
CA ALA A 74 -1.43 12.96 22.31
C ALA A 74 -1.79 12.17 23.58
N LEU A 75 -2.57 11.09 23.47
CA LEU A 75 -2.87 10.21 24.60
C LEU A 75 -1.64 9.43 25.10
N GLN A 76 -0.70 9.06 24.22
CA GLN A 76 0.58 8.44 24.61
C GLN A 76 1.44 9.43 25.40
N HIS A 77 1.46 10.70 24.99
CA HIS A 77 2.13 11.76 25.72
C HIS A 77 1.51 11.93 27.12
N VAL A 78 0.18 12.01 27.22
CA VAL A 78 -0.52 12.05 28.51
C VAL A 78 -0.21 10.83 29.38
N GLN A 79 -0.23 9.63 28.80
CA GLN A 79 0.10 8.40 29.52
C GLN A 79 1.52 8.45 30.11
N SER A 80 2.48 8.97 29.35
CA SER A 80 3.87 9.13 29.79
C SER A 80 3.99 10.13 30.94
N GLN A 81 3.30 11.28 30.86
CA GLN A 81 3.26 12.25 31.95
C GLN A 81 2.64 11.68 33.25
N ILE A 82 1.61 10.85 33.13
CA ILE A 82 1.01 10.17 34.30
C ILE A 82 2.01 9.18 34.91
N ALA A 83 2.69 8.38 34.09
CA ALA A 83 3.68 7.41 34.56
C ALA A 83 4.88 8.07 35.26
N GLU A 84 5.28 9.26 34.81
CA GLU A 84 6.36 10.07 35.40
C GLU A 84 5.92 10.88 36.63
N GLY A 85 4.64 10.84 37.01
CA GLY A 85 4.10 11.64 38.12
C GLY A 85 4.05 13.15 37.83
N ARG A 86 4.18 13.54 36.55
CA ARG A 86 4.17 14.95 36.09
C ARG A 86 2.78 15.43 35.63
N ALA A 87 1.81 14.52 35.56
CA ALA A 87 0.44 14.86 35.17
C ALA A 87 -0.23 15.80 36.20
N GLY A 88 -0.41 17.06 35.83
CA GLY A 88 -1.16 18.07 36.60
C GLY A 88 -2.62 18.20 36.16
N ARG A 89 -3.39 19.09 36.77
CA ARG A 89 -4.81 19.38 36.41
C ARG A 89 -5.03 19.81 34.96
N GLU A 90 -3.98 20.24 34.26
CA GLU A 90 -4.03 20.78 32.91
C GLU A 90 -4.04 19.72 31.81
N VAL A 91 -3.90 18.42 32.13
CA VAL A 91 -3.83 17.34 31.11
C VAL A 91 -4.95 17.38 30.06
N PRO A 92 -6.24 17.61 30.39
CA PRO A 92 -7.26 17.72 29.36
C PRO A 92 -6.96 18.85 28.36
N GLN A 93 -6.53 19.99 28.86
CA GLN A 93 -6.14 21.15 28.05
C GLN A 93 -4.87 20.86 27.24
N THR A 94 -3.85 20.24 27.85
CA THR A 94 -2.62 19.84 27.16
C THR A 94 -2.91 18.83 26.05
N TYR A 95 -3.79 17.87 26.29
CA TYR A 95 -4.24 16.90 25.29
C TYR A 95 -4.96 17.60 24.13
N GLU A 96 -5.93 18.46 24.42
CA GLU A 96 -6.69 19.19 23.39
C GLU A 96 -5.77 20.07 22.54
N GLN A 97 -4.83 20.79 23.17
CA GLN A 97 -3.84 21.61 22.49
C GLN A 97 -2.89 20.78 21.61
N ASP A 98 -2.40 19.64 22.10
CA ASP A 98 -1.53 18.75 21.33
C ASP A 98 -2.26 18.16 20.12
N VAL A 99 -3.50 17.68 20.30
CA VAL A 99 -4.33 17.21 19.18
C VAL A 99 -4.58 18.31 18.17
N GLN A 100 -4.97 19.51 18.63
CA GLN A 100 -5.27 20.64 17.77
C GLN A 100 -4.03 21.06 16.97
N ALA A 101 -2.87 21.21 17.62
CA ALA A 101 -1.62 21.57 16.97
C ALA A 101 -1.23 20.56 15.88
N ARG A 102 -1.36 19.24 16.15
CA ARG A 102 -1.10 18.19 15.15
C ARG A 102 -2.08 18.23 13.98
N CYS A 103 -3.36 18.47 14.26
CA CYS A 103 -4.38 18.57 13.23
C CYS A 103 -4.17 19.79 12.34
N ASP A 104 -3.82 20.94 12.92
CA ASP A 104 -3.58 22.17 12.17
C ASP A 104 -2.30 22.08 11.35
N ALA A 105 -1.23 21.50 11.91
CA ALA A 105 0.00 21.22 11.17
C ALA A 105 -0.25 20.29 9.98
N TYR A 106 -1.14 19.31 10.11
CA TYR A 106 -1.51 18.44 8.98
C TYR A 106 -2.40 19.16 7.96
N LYS A 107 -3.39 19.93 8.41
CA LYS A 107 -4.29 20.69 7.52
C LYS A 107 -3.54 21.70 6.66
N ALA A 108 -2.49 22.31 7.20
CA ALA A 108 -1.63 23.27 6.51
C ALA A 108 -0.78 22.65 5.38
N ARG A 109 -0.70 21.32 5.30
CA ARG A 109 0.03 20.64 4.23
C ARG A 109 -0.74 20.67 2.92
N THR A 110 0.01 20.77 1.82
CA THR A 110 -0.52 20.62 0.46
C THR A 110 -1.02 19.20 0.20
N THR A 111 -1.79 19.01 -0.87
CA THR A 111 -2.25 17.69 -1.30
C THR A 111 -1.07 16.75 -1.56
N ARG A 112 0.01 17.22 -2.18
CA ARG A 112 1.22 16.42 -2.43
C ARG A 112 1.89 15.99 -1.12
N GLN A 113 2.08 16.92 -0.18
CA GLN A 113 2.67 16.64 1.13
C GLN A 113 1.84 15.66 1.97
N LYS A 114 0.51 15.60 1.75
CA LYS A 114 -0.37 14.65 2.45
C LYS A 114 -0.31 13.24 1.86
N TYR A 115 -0.26 13.11 0.54
CA TYR A 115 -0.56 11.82 -0.12
C TYR A 115 0.54 11.28 -1.05
N ALA A 116 1.40 12.13 -1.62
CA ALA A 116 2.33 11.69 -2.67
C ALA A 116 3.35 10.65 -2.19
N LYS A 117 3.73 10.72 -0.90
CA LYS A 117 4.66 9.79 -0.25
C LYS A 117 3.94 8.72 0.60
N ASP A 118 2.60 8.71 0.60
CA ASP A 118 1.86 7.77 1.42
C ASP A 118 1.80 6.38 0.77
N ALA A 119 2.24 5.34 1.49
CA ALA A 119 2.33 3.99 0.95
C ALA A 119 0.98 3.41 0.51
N ALA A 120 -0.10 3.68 1.25
CA ALA A 120 -1.43 3.17 0.90
C ALA A 120 -1.98 3.89 -0.34
N TYR A 121 -1.74 5.20 -0.47
CA TYR A 121 -2.13 5.95 -1.67
C TYR A 121 -1.29 5.56 -2.90
N MET A 122 0.02 5.39 -2.74
CA MET A 122 0.90 4.87 -3.80
C MET A 122 0.42 3.51 -4.31
N GLU A 123 0.13 2.56 -3.42
CA GLU A 123 -0.39 1.25 -3.81
C GLU A 123 -1.76 1.35 -4.50
N PHE A 124 -2.66 2.19 -4.00
CA PHE A 124 -3.96 2.44 -4.61
C PHE A 124 -3.84 2.93 -6.06
N ARG A 125 -3.00 3.95 -6.28
CA ARG A 125 -2.77 4.52 -7.62
C ARG A 125 -2.01 3.56 -8.53
N ALA A 126 -1.01 2.85 -8.00
CA ALA A 126 -0.27 1.84 -8.75
C ALA A 126 -1.20 0.74 -9.26
N ARG A 127 -2.12 0.28 -8.41
CA ARG A 127 -3.05 -0.80 -8.79
C ARG A 127 -4.04 -0.36 -9.87
N ILE A 128 -4.49 0.89 -9.86
CA ILE A 128 -5.30 1.46 -10.96
C ILE A 128 -4.46 1.61 -12.22
N TRP A 129 -3.21 2.09 -12.10
CA TRP A 129 -2.30 2.29 -13.23
C TRP A 129 -1.93 0.97 -13.93
N GLU A 130 -1.84 -0.14 -13.21
CA GLU A 130 -1.69 -1.48 -13.80
C GLU A 130 -2.79 -1.80 -14.81
N VAL A 131 -3.95 -1.13 -14.73
CA VAL A 131 -5.09 -1.33 -15.61
C VAL A 131 -5.18 -0.30 -16.72
N THR A 132 -4.98 0.97 -16.37
CA THR A 132 -5.25 2.09 -17.27
C THR A 132 -4.00 2.62 -17.97
N GLY A 133 -2.83 2.38 -17.37
CA GLY A 133 -1.56 2.95 -17.79
C GLY A 133 -0.85 2.15 -18.89
N ASP A 134 0.19 2.76 -19.43
CA ASP A 134 1.17 2.08 -20.24
C ASP A 134 2.57 2.25 -19.63
N GLY A 135 3.27 1.13 -19.47
CA GLY A 135 4.59 1.11 -18.83
C GLY A 135 4.58 1.39 -17.32
N ALA A 136 5.67 1.98 -16.84
CA ALA A 136 5.87 2.33 -15.43
C ALA A 136 4.90 3.44 -14.99
N MET A 137 4.39 3.35 -13.75
CA MET A 137 3.57 4.42 -13.19
C MET A 137 4.44 5.67 -12.98
N PRO A 138 4.01 6.85 -13.48
CA PRO A 138 4.62 8.13 -13.13
C PRO A 138 4.63 8.33 -11.60
N PRO A 139 5.57 9.12 -11.08
CA PRO A 139 5.55 9.46 -9.67
C PRO A 139 4.26 10.21 -9.31
N LEU A 140 3.77 10.03 -8.07
CA LEU A 140 2.52 10.67 -7.65
C LEU A 140 2.59 12.20 -7.65
N THR A 141 3.79 12.79 -7.54
CA THR A 141 4.00 14.23 -7.70
C THR A 141 3.57 14.72 -9.09
N ASP A 142 3.71 13.91 -10.13
CA ASP A 142 3.28 14.27 -11.49
C ASP A 142 1.77 14.08 -11.67
N MET A 143 1.17 13.16 -10.90
CA MET A 143 -0.26 12.85 -10.97
C MET A 143 -1.13 13.76 -10.09
N ILE A 144 -0.55 14.38 -9.06
CA ILE A 144 -1.22 15.32 -8.17
C ILE A 144 -0.85 16.75 -8.62
N PRO A 145 -1.84 17.64 -8.89
CA PRO A 145 -1.56 19.03 -9.26
C PRO A 145 -0.67 19.74 -8.24
N ALA A 146 0.22 20.60 -8.73
CA ALA A 146 1.08 21.43 -7.88
C ALA A 146 0.25 22.51 -7.17
N GLU A 147 0.56 22.74 -5.90
CA GLU A 147 -0.02 23.78 -5.05
C GLU A 147 1.09 24.73 -4.57
N PRO A 148 0.77 26.02 -4.30
CA PRO A 148 1.71 26.92 -3.64
C PRO A 148 2.21 26.30 -2.33
N GLY A 149 3.53 26.18 -2.16
CA GLY A 149 4.15 25.52 -1.00
C GLY A 149 4.71 24.12 -1.26
N ASP A 150 4.63 23.61 -2.48
CA ASP A 150 5.27 22.34 -2.90
C ASP A 150 6.78 22.45 -3.18
N GLU A 151 7.36 23.66 -3.15
CA GLU A 151 8.75 23.96 -3.55
C GLU A 151 9.82 23.52 -2.51
N ALA A 152 9.45 22.80 -1.45
CA ALA A 152 10.27 22.66 -0.24
C ALA A 152 10.75 21.25 0.12
N ASP A 153 10.62 20.25 -0.77
CA ASP A 153 10.89 18.84 -0.43
C ASP A 153 11.75 18.11 -1.50
N ASP A 154 12.74 18.83 -2.05
CA ASP A 154 13.61 18.39 -3.15
C ASP A 154 14.76 17.44 -2.74
N GLU A 155 14.77 16.89 -1.51
CA GLU A 155 15.85 16.00 -1.04
C GLU A 155 15.45 14.51 -0.91
N ASP A 156 14.20 14.15 -1.19
CA ASP A 156 13.77 12.75 -1.15
C ASP A 156 13.58 12.18 -2.55
N LEU A 157 14.38 11.17 -2.88
CA LEU A 157 14.35 10.43 -4.13
C LEU A 157 12.93 9.92 -4.42
N VAL A 158 12.22 10.57 -5.35
CA VAL A 158 10.85 10.21 -5.70
C VAL A 158 10.88 8.87 -6.43
N VAL A 159 10.36 7.82 -5.77
CA VAL A 159 10.35 6.47 -6.32
C VAL A 159 9.27 6.39 -7.40
N GLY A 160 9.69 6.38 -8.67
CA GLY A 160 8.82 6.03 -9.79
C GLY A 160 8.34 4.58 -9.69
N GLY A 161 7.16 4.29 -10.25
CA GLY A 161 6.60 2.94 -10.21
C GLY A 161 7.49 1.93 -10.95
N THR A 162 7.69 0.74 -10.39
CA THR A 162 8.34 -0.37 -11.10
C THR A 162 7.34 -1.10 -11.99
N VAL A 163 7.74 -1.48 -13.21
CA VAL A 163 6.93 -2.39 -14.03
C VAL A 163 6.83 -3.74 -13.32
N GLN A 164 5.62 -4.10 -12.86
CA GLN A 164 5.40 -5.38 -12.20
C GLN A 164 5.70 -6.52 -13.18
N GLN A 165 6.70 -7.35 -12.85
CA GLN A 165 7.02 -8.52 -13.67
C GLN A 165 6.08 -9.69 -13.30
N PHE A 166 5.07 -9.93 -14.13
CA PHE A 166 4.17 -11.09 -14.02
C PHE A 166 4.75 -12.39 -14.61
N ARG A 167 6.05 -12.39 -14.94
CA ARG A 167 6.73 -13.55 -15.54
C ARG A 167 7.38 -14.42 -14.47
N CYS A 168 7.25 -15.73 -14.62
CA CYS A 168 7.93 -16.68 -13.76
C CYS A 168 9.44 -16.75 -14.09
N PRO A 169 10.34 -16.63 -13.11
CA PRO A 169 11.79 -16.75 -13.33
C PRO A 169 12.23 -18.11 -13.91
N LEU A 170 11.43 -19.16 -13.73
CA LEU A 170 11.73 -20.52 -14.19
C LEU A 170 11.23 -20.81 -15.60
N THR A 171 10.03 -20.33 -15.96
CA THR A 171 9.41 -20.65 -17.25
C THR A 171 9.53 -19.52 -18.27
N ALA A 172 9.86 -18.30 -17.82
CA ALA A 172 9.79 -17.04 -18.60
C ALA A 172 8.40 -16.71 -19.18
N LEU A 173 7.38 -17.51 -18.87
CA LEU A 173 5.97 -17.28 -19.20
C LEU A 173 5.27 -16.53 -18.07
N LEU A 174 4.03 -16.11 -18.31
CA LEU A 174 3.20 -15.56 -17.24
C LEU A 174 3.00 -16.58 -16.13
N LEU A 175 2.92 -16.08 -14.90
CA LEU A 175 2.70 -16.89 -13.72
C LEU A 175 1.39 -17.69 -13.84
N ASP A 176 1.45 -18.96 -13.45
CA ASP A 176 0.30 -19.88 -13.43
C ASP A 176 0.24 -20.51 -12.04
N ASP A 177 -0.93 -20.39 -11.37
CA ASP A 177 -1.11 -20.65 -9.93
C ASP A 177 0.08 -20.10 -9.10
N PRO A 178 0.23 -18.76 -9.02
CA PRO A 178 1.41 -18.16 -8.42
C PRO A 178 1.55 -18.50 -6.93
N VAL A 179 2.79 -18.82 -6.56
CA VAL A 179 3.25 -18.94 -5.17
C VAL A 179 4.36 -17.96 -4.89
N ILE A 180 4.40 -17.41 -3.68
CA ILE A 180 5.43 -16.48 -3.22
C ILE A 180 6.28 -17.16 -2.14
N SER A 181 7.60 -17.03 -2.25
CA SER A 181 8.50 -17.43 -1.18
C SER A 181 8.48 -16.42 -0.03
N SER A 182 8.19 -16.87 1.19
CA SER A 182 8.26 -16.02 2.38
C SER A 182 9.69 -15.65 2.80
N ALA A 183 10.73 -16.24 2.19
CA ALA A 183 12.12 -15.89 2.48
C ALA A 183 12.60 -14.67 1.68
N CYS A 184 12.18 -14.56 0.40
CA CYS A 184 12.70 -13.53 -0.51
C CYS A 184 11.64 -12.73 -1.27
N GLY A 185 10.36 -13.06 -1.15
CA GLY A 185 9.27 -12.35 -1.83
C GLY A 185 9.10 -12.68 -3.33
N HIS A 186 9.99 -13.46 -3.94
CA HIS A 186 9.88 -13.84 -5.35
C HIS A 186 8.70 -14.79 -5.61
N ALA A 187 8.04 -14.56 -6.75
CA ALA A 187 6.89 -15.34 -7.21
C ALA A 187 7.26 -16.35 -8.30
N TYR A 188 6.61 -17.51 -8.28
CA TYR A 188 6.81 -18.59 -9.24
C TYR A 188 5.48 -19.25 -9.62
N SER A 189 5.42 -19.85 -10.81
CA SER A 189 4.33 -20.78 -11.13
C SER A 189 4.47 -22.04 -10.27
N ARG A 190 3.39 -22.48 -9.61
CA ARG A 190 3.45 -23.59 -8.63
C ARG A 190 4.10 -24.84 -9.21
N ALA A 191 3.64 -25.28 -10.37
CA ALA A 191 4.18 -26.48 -11.02
C ALA A 191 5.69 -26.37 -11.25
N ALA A 192 6.16 -25.23 -11.78
CA ALA A 192 7.56 -25.02 -12.11
C ALA A 192 8.47 -25.03 -10.87
N ILE A 193 8.09 -24.35 -9.79
CA ILE A 193 8.91 -24.33 -8.57
C ILE A 193 8.88 -25.67 -7.84
N HIS A 194 7.78 -26.40 -7.90
CA HIS A 194 7.70 -27.75 -7.34
C HIS A 194 8.67 -28.70 -8.05
N THR A 195 8.68 -28.70 -9.38
CA THR A 195 9.64 -29.50 -10.18
C THR A 195 11.08 -29.09 -9.86
N TYR A 196 11.38 -27.80 -9.87
CA TYR A 196 12.71 -27.28 -9.54
C TYR A 196 13.20 -27.71 -8.15
N LEU A 197 12.33 -27.63 -7.13
CA LEU A 197 12.65 -28.06 -5.77
C LEU A 197 12.87 -29.58 -5.68
N GLN A 198 12.13 -30.39 -6.45
CA GLN A 198 12.27 -31.85 -6.47
C GLN A 198 13.59 -32.27 -7.12
N GLU A 199 13.93 -31.69 -8.26
CA GLU A 199 15.18 -31.97 -8.99
C GLU A 199 16.40 -31.57 -8.16
N ARG A 200 16.43 -30.33 -7.64
CA ARG A 200 17.59 -29.82 -6.89
C ARG A 200 17.80 -30.50 -5.54
N ARG A 201 16.76 -31.06 -4.92
CA ARG A 201 16.90 -31.81 -3.67
C ARG A 201 17.73 -33.08 -3.80
N GLN A 202 17.86 -33.63 -5.01
CA GLN A 202 18.73 -34.77 -5.29
C GLN A 202 20.21 -34.36 -5.29
N GLU A 203 20.51 -33.10 -5.60
CA GLU A 203 21.86 -32.56 -5.76
C GLU A 203 22.36 -31.83 -4.50
N THR A 204 21.47 -31.11 -3.81
CA THR A 204 21.83 -30.27 -2.68
C THR A 204 20.80 -30.31 -1.56
N ARG A 205 21.28 -30.25 -0.30
CA ARG A 205 20.45 -30.10 0.89
C ARG A 205 19.71 -28.75 0.92
N HIS A 206 20.26 -27.73 0.27
CA HIS A 206 19.72 -26.37 0.27
C HIS A 206 19.56 -25.87 -1.15
N VAL A 207 18.31 -25.71 -1.58
CA VAL A 207 17.98 -25.28 -2.93
C VAL A 207 18.05 -23.75 -3.00
N PRO A 208 18.90 -23.17 -3.89
CA PRO A 208 18.98 -21.73 -4.06
C PRO A 208 17.71 -21.18 -4.72
N CYS A 209 17.43 -19.91 -4.47
CA CYS A 209 16.37 -19.18 -5.17
C CYS A 209 16.68 -19.12 -6.68
N PRO A 210 15.74 -19.49 -7.58
CA PRO A 210 15.98 -19.42 -9.03
C PRO A 210 15.85 -18.00 -9.60
N ALA A 211 15.41 -17.02 -8.81
CA ALA A 211 15.44 -15.62 -9.23
C ALA A 211 16.90 -15.15 -9.35
N ALA A 212 17.23 -14.52 -10.48
CA ALA A 212 18.59 -14.11 -10.79
C ALA A 212 19.16 -13.18 -9.71
N GLY A 213 20.36 -13.52 -9.20
CA GLY A 213 21.07 -12.72 -8.20
C GLY A 213 20.50 -12.79 -6.77
N CYS A 214 19.49 -13.63 -6.50
CA CYS A 214 18.95 -13.78 -5.16
C CYS A 214 19.79 -14.76 -4.32
N PRO A 215 20.36 -14.33 -3.16
CA PRO A 215 21.18 -15.19 -2.31
C PRO A 215 20.35 -16.15 -1.43
N GLU A 216 19.04 -15.96 -1.39
CA GLU A 216 18.15 -16.68 -0.48
C GLU A 216 17.91 -18.13 -0.90
N ARG A 217 17.44 -18.92 0.07
CA ARG A 217 17.10 -20.33 -0.12
C ARG A 217 15.59 -20.51 -0.17
N VAL A 218 15.14 -21.40 -1.03
CA VAL A 218 13.72 -21.71 -1.20
C VAL A 218 13.43 -23.15 -0.78
N ALA A 219 12.28 -23.35 -0.16
CA ALA A 219 11.82 -24.66 0.29
C ALA A 219 10.30 -24.71 0.23
N MET A 220 9.75 -25.93 0.12
CA MET A 220 8.32 -26.15 -0.04
C MET A 220 7.47 -25.47 1.04
N HIS A 221 7.89 -25.53 2.30
CA HIS A 221 7.17 -24.93 3.42
C HIS A 221 7.23 -23.39 3.46
N LEU A 222 8.13 -22.78 2.68
CA LEU A 222 8.27 -21.32 2.55
C LEU A 222 7.40 -20.77 1.41
N LEU A 223 6.80 -21.63 0.58
CA LEU A 223 5.94 -21.22 -0.51
C LEU A 223 4.51 -21.05 0.01
N ARG A 224 3.96 -19.84 -0.18
CA ARG A 224 2.56 -19.54 0.14
C ARG A 224 1.80 -19.25 -1.15
N GLY A 225 0.56 -19.71 -1.23
CA GLY A 225 -0.32 -19.36 -2.34
C GLY A 225 -0.55 -17.84 -2.40
N ALA A 226 -0.56 -17.29 -3.60
CA ALA A 226 -0.72 -15.85 -3.82
C ALA A 226 -2.00 -15.57 -4.66
N PRO A 227 -3.21 -15.74 -4.09
CA PRO A 227 -4.46 -15.59 -4.84
C PRO A 227 -4.66 -14.16 -5.37
N GLU A 228 -4.17 -13.15 -4.67
CA GLU A 228 -4.17 -11.77 -5.16
C GLU A 228 -3.29 -11.60 -6.39
N LEU A 229 -2.09 -12.19 -6.38
CA LEU A 229 -1.21 -12.18 -7.55
C LEU A 229 -1.83 -12.95 -8.72
N ALA A 230 -2.52 -14.05 -8.46
CA ALA A 230 -3.25 -14.81 -9.48
C ALA A 230 -4.29 -13.93 -10.18
N ARG A 231 -5.14 -13.24 -9.42
CA ARG A 231 -6.14 -12.29 -9.96
C ARG A 231 -5.50 -11.19 -10.81
N ARG A 232 -4.36 -10.65 -10.37
CA ARG A 232 -3.62 -9.62 -11.13
C ARG A 232 -3.04 -10.15 -12.43
N VAL A 233 -2.50 -11.36 -12.42
CA VAL A 233 -1.97 -12.02 -13.63
C VAL A 233 -3.10 -12.30 -14.62
N GLU A 234 -4.25 -12.80 -14.15
CA GLU A 234 -5.43 -13.01 -14.99
C GLU A 234 -5.92 -11.69 -15.62
N ARG A 235 -5.98 -10.62 -14.82
CA ARG A 235 -6.31 -9.27 -15.30
C ARG A 235 -5.35 -8.80 -16.39
N TYR A 236 -4.05 -8.96 -16.17
CA TYR A 236 -3.01 -8.63 -17.14
C TYR A 236 -3.13 -9.46 -18.42
N GLN A 237 -3.42 -10.76 -18.32
CA GLN A 237 -3.69 -11.63 -19.47
C GLN A 237 -4.89 -11.13 -20.30
N ARG A 238 -6.00 -10.75 -19.64
CA ARG A 238 -7.17 -10.17 -20.33
C ARG A 238 -6.80 -8.89 -21.09
N GLN A 239 -5.98 -8.03 -20.50
CA GLN A 239 -5.54 -6.79 -21.14
C GLN A 239 -4.63 -7.04 -22.34
N LEU A 240 -3.66 -7.95 -22.22
CA LEU A 240 -2.80 -8.33 -23.35
C LEU A 240 -3.64 -8.86 -24.52
N ALA A 241 -4.62 -9.73 -24.25
CA ALA A 241 -5.52 -10.25 -25.27
C ALA A 241 -6.35 -9.13 -25.94
N ARG A 242 -6.87 -8.18 -25.17
CA ARG A 242 -7.59 -7.00 -25.71
C ARG A 242 -6.69 -6.13 -26.59
N ARG A 243 -5.48 -5.80 -26.13
CA ARG A 243 -4.50 -5.00 -26.89
C ARG A 243 -4.08 -5.71 -28.19
N GLU A 244 -3.91 -7.03 -28.14
CA GLU A 244 -3.57 -7.82 -29.32
C GLU A 244 -4.74 -7.85 -30.33
N ALA A 245 -5.97 -8.02 -29.87
CA ALA A 245 -7.16 -7.95 -30.73
C ALA A 245 -7.28 -6.59 -31.43
N GLN A 246 -7.14 -5.49 -30.69
CA GLN A 246 -7.15 -4.13 -31.24
C GLN A 246 -6.04 -3.90 -32.28
N ARG A 247 -4.83 -4.40 -32.01
CA ARG A 247 -3.71 -4.31 -32.97
C ARG A 247 -4.01 -5.09 -34.25
N ARG A 248 -4.58 -6.29 -34.13
CA ARG A 248 -5.00 -7.10 -35.30
C ARG A 248 -6.08 -6.38 -36.11
N GLU A 249 -7.08 -5.81 -35.45
CA GLU A 249 -8.14 -5.03 -36.11
C GLU A 249 -7.57 -3.80 -36.83
N ALA A 250 -6.70 -3.03 -36.19
CA ALA A 250 -6.06 -1.86 -36.80
C ALA A 250 -5.17 -2.25 -37.99
N GLN A 251 -4.44 -3.37 -37.90
CA GLN A 251 -3.64 -3.88 -39.00
C GLN A 251 -4.49 -4.33 -40.18
N VAL A 252 -5.65 -4.96 -39.93
CA VAL A 252 -6.60 -5.32 -41.00
C VAL A 252 -7.18 -4.07 -41.66
N ALA A 253 -7.57 -3.06 -40.88
CA ALA A 253 -8.07 -1.79 -41.41
C ALA A 253 -7.05 -1.09 -42.31
N ALA A 254 -5.78 -1.02 -41.89
CA ALA A 254 -4.70 -0.38 -42.64
C ALA A 254 -4.31 -1.11 -43.95
N VAL A 255 -4.71 -2.38 -44.11
CA VAL A 255 -4.49 -3.15 -45.37
C VAL A 255 -5.67 -3.00 -46.33
N LEU A 256 -6.83 -2.55 -45.85
CA LEU A 256 -8.05 -2.36 -46.66
C LEU A 256 -8.21 -0.92 -47.19
N GLU A 257 -7.38 0.02 -46.74
CA GLU A 257 -7.21 1.39 -47.29
C GLU A 257 -6.12 1.43 -48.37
#